data_AF-A0A9W6D058-F1
#
_entry.id   AF-A0A9W6D058-F1
#
_cell.length_a   1.000
_cell.length_b   1.000
_cell.length_c   1.000
_cell.angle_alpha   90.00
_cell.angle_beta   90.00
_cell.angle_gamma   90.00
#
_symmetry.space_group_name_H-M   'P 1'
#
loop_
_entity.id
_entity.type
_entity.pdbx_description
1 polymer ?
#
loop_
_entity_poly.entity_id
_entity_poly.type
_entity_poly.pdbx_seq_one_letter_code
_entity_poly.pdbx_strand_id
1 'polypeptide(L)' 'MPSSIGFRPTAEDERILREAAQPGESTSDTLRRALRLLDHERWLQQFRADADALTGEDVNAEPEAW' A
#
# COMPACT_ATOMS: atom_id res chain seq x y z
N MET A 1 -4.33 -12.91 20.02
CA MET A 1 -3.99 -11.65 20.73
C MET A 1 -3.05 -10.85 19.83
N PRO A 2 -3.25 -9.55 19.61
CA PRO A 2 -2.28 -8.75 18.87
C PRO A 2 -0.94 -8.75 19.62
N SER A 3 0.16 -8.95 18.89
CA SER A 3 1.51 -8.78 19.43
C SER A 3 1.83 -7.28 19.52
N SER A 4 2.49 -6.88 20.60
CA SER A 4 2.96 -5.51 20.76
C SER A 4 4.26 -5.33 19.98
N ILE A 5 4.34 -4.27 19.17
CA ILE A 5 5.55 -3.86 18.45
C ILE A 5 5.97 -2.51 19.01
N GLY A 6 7.22 -2.41 19.48
CA GLY A 6 7.79 -1.14 19.92
C GLY A 6 8.17 -0.27 18.72
N PHE A 7 7.66 0.96 18.69
CA PHE A 7 8.03 1.96 17.69
C PHE A 7 8.73 3.12 18.40
N ARG A 8 9.94 3.46 17.94
CA ARG A 8 10.71 4.60 18.45
C ARG A 8 10.77 5.67 17.36
N PRO A 9 9.79 6.59 17.33
CA PRO A 9 9.75 7.62 16.30
C PRO A 9 10.95 8.56 16.41
N THR A 10 11.46 8.98 15.26
CA THR A 10 12.32 10.16 15.16
C THR A 10 11.47 11.44 15.24
N ALA A 11 12.12 12.60 15.39
CA ALA A 11 11.41 13.89 15.36
C ALA A 11 10.61 14.10 14.06
N GLU A 12 11.10 13.56 12.95
CA GLU A 12 10.44 13.63 11.65
C GLU A 12 9.23 12.69 11.59
N ASP A 13 9.36 11.46 12.12
CA ASP A 13 8.21 10.54 12.22
C ASP A 13 7.10 11.15 13.07
N GLU A 14 7.45 11.81 14.17
CA GLU A 14 6.46 12.51 15.00
C GLU A 14 5.78 13.66 14.26
N ARG A 15 6.52 14.41 13.45
CA ARG A 15 5.95 15.48 12.60
C ARG A 15 4.96 14.90 11.61
N ILE A 16 5.35 13.84 10.90
CA ILE A 16 4.50 13.13 9.93
C ILE A 16 3.25 12.57 10.62
N LEU A 17 3.40 11.92 11.78
CA LEU A 17 2.26 11.36 12.52
C LEU A 17 1.28 12.45 12.96
N ARG A 18 1.77 13.60 13.44
CA ARG A 18 0.90 14.73 13.84
C ARG A 18 0.15 15.31 12.64
N GLU A 19 0.80 15.50 11.51
CA GLU A 19 0.19 16.05 10.31
C GLU A 19 -0.78 15.07 9.64
N ALA A 20 -0.47 13.77 9.69
CA ALA A 20 -1.31 12.74 9.10
C ALA A 20 -2.50 12.35 9.98
N ALA A 21 -2.47 12.62 11.29
CA ALA A 21 -3.52 12.24 12.23
C ALA A 21 -4.86 12.91 11.89
N GLN A 22 -5.94 12.12 11.91
CA GLN A 22 -7.29 12.66 11.78
C GLN A 22 -7.93 12.88 13.16
N PRO A 23 -8.95 13.77 13.28
CA PRO A 23 -9.66 13.95 14.53
C PRO A 23 -10.22 12.64 15.09
N GLY A 24 -9.82 12.28 16.30
CA GLY A 24 -10.25 11.05 16.97
C GLY A 24 -9.43 9.79 16.64
N GLU A 25 -8.44 9.86 15.73
CA GLU A 25 -7.51 8.75 15.52
C GLU A 25 -6.47 8.66 16.66
N SER A 26 -6.17 7.45 17.11
CA SER A 26 -4.96 7.20 17.89
C SER A 26 -3.73 7.10 16.97
N THR A 27 -2.53 7.29 17.52
CA THR A 27 -1.27 7.06 16.78
C THR A 27 -1.21 5.67 16.15
N SER A 28 -1.73 4.65 16.83
CA SER A 28 -1.78 3.29 16.28
C SER A 28 -2.74 3.17 15.09
N ASP A 29 -3.83 3.95 15.06
CA ASP A 29 -4.74 3.98 13.91
C ASP A 29 -4.07 4.63 12.71
N THR A 30 -3.41 5.78 12.92
CA THR A 30 -2.63 6.45 11.88
C THR A 30 -1.51 5.56 11.34
N LEU A 31 -0.78 4.84 12.21
CA LEU A 31 0.24 3.87 11.79
C LEU A 31 -0.35 2.71 10.98
N ARG A 32 -1.50 2.15 11.39
CA ARG A 32 -2.16 1.10 10.59
C ARG A 32 -2.60 1.61 9.23
N ARG A 33 -3.07 2.86 9.14
CA ARG A 33 -3.42 3.48 7.86
C ARG A 33 -2.19 3.69 6.98
N ALA A 34 -1.08 4.16 7.54
CA ALA A 34 0.19 4.28 6.83
C ALA A 34 0.68 2.93 6.27
N LEU A 35 0.59 1.85 7.06
CA LEU A 35 0.93 0.50 6.58
C LEU A 35 0.07 0.04 5.39
N ARG A 36 -1.23 0.35 5.41
CA ARG A 36 -2.13 0.03 4.28
C ARG A 36 -1.82 0.86 3.03
N LEU A 37 -1.37 2.10 3.20
CA LEU A 37 -0.92 2.93 2.07
C LEU A 37 0.34 2.34 1.42
N LEU A 38 1.32 1.89 2.22
CA LEU A 38 2.52 1.23 1.71
C LEU A 38 2.20 -0.08 0.95
N ASP A 39 1.22 -0.85 1.43
CA ASP A 39 0.77 -2.07 0.75
C ASP A 39 0.10 -1.74 -0.59
N HIS A 40 -0.76 -0.72 -0.62
CA HIS A 40 -1.42 -0.25 -1.84
C HIS A 40 -0.43 0.29 -2.89
N GLU A 41 0.61 1.01 -2.46
CA GLU A 41 1.67 1.49 -3.37
C GLU A 41 2.42 0.33 -4.04
N ARG A 42 2.72 -0.74 -3.30
CA ARG A 42 3.33 -1.96 -3.86
C ARG A 42 2.39 -2.64 -4.85
N TRP A 43 1.10 -2.73 -4.53
CA TRP A 43 0.12 -3.28 -5.44
C TRP A 43 0.04 -2.48 -6.74
N LEU A 44 0.02 -1.15 -6.67
CA LEU A 44 0.00 -0.29 -7.87
C LEU A 44 1.26 -0.45 -8.72
N GLN A 45 2.44 -0.61 -8.09
CA GLN A 45 3.68 -0.87 -8.81
C GLN A 45 3.62 -2.21 -9.56
N GLN A 46 3.16 -3.27 -8.89
CA GLN A 46 2.99 -4.58 -9.52
C GLN A 46 1.98 -4.51 -10.66
N PHE A 47 0.82 -3.90 -10.43
CA PHE A 47 -0.23 -3.76 -11.43
C PHE A 47 0.27 -3.05 -12.70
N ARG A 48 1.08 -1.99 -12.55
CA ARG A 48 1.68 -1.30 -13.70
C ARG A 48 2.68 -2.19 -14.45
N ALA A 49 3.53 -2.91 -13.73
CA ALA A 49 4.47 -3.84 -14.34
C ALA A 49 3.76 -4.96 -15.11
N ASP A 50 2.66 -5.48 -14.56
CA ASP A 50 1.84 -6.51 -15.21
C ASP A 50 1.17 -5.94 -16.47
N ALA A 51 0.61 -4.73 -16.40
CA ALA A 51 0.02 -4.07 -17.56
C ALA A 51 1.04 -3.83 -18.68
N ASP A 52 2.25 -3.37 -18.33
CA ASP A 52 3.34 -3.17 -19.29
C ASP A 52 3.75 -4.50 -19.95
N ALA A 53 3.78 -5.60 -19.20
CA ALA A 53 4.09 -6.94 -19.74
C ALA A 53 3.01 -7.45 -20.72
N LEU A 54 1.74 -7.12 -20.47
CA LEU A 54 0.59 -7.51 -21.30
C LEU A 54 0.38 -6.61 -22.53
N THR A 55 1.10 -5.48 -22.64
CA THR A 55 0.88 -4.48 -23.71
C THR A 55 1.23 -5.01 -25.11
N GLY A 56 1.95 -6.14 -25.21
CA GLY A 56 2.28 -6.82 -26.47
C GLY A 56 1.55 -8.15 -26.68
N GLU A 57 0.63 -8.53 -25.79
CA GLU A 57 -0.11 -9.78 -25.90
C GLU A 57 -1.28 -9.61 -26.88
N ASP A 58 -1.27 -10.36 -27.97
CA ASP A 58 -2.44 -10.48 -28.85
C ASP A 58 -3.44 -11.45 -28.21
N VAL A 59 -4.40 -10.88 -27.48
CA VAL A 59 -5.48 -11.63 -26.81
C VAL A 59 -6.39 -12.39 -27.79
N ASN A 60 -6.25 -12.17 -29.10
CA ASN A 60 -6.96 -12.90 -30.16
C ASN A 60 -6.11 -14.00 -30.80
N ALA A 61 -4.86 -14.21 -30.37
CA ALA A 61 -3.98 -15.23 -30.93
C ALA A 61 -4.38 -16.66 -30.54
N GLU A 62 -5.09 -16.82 -29.43
CA GLU A 62 -5.68 -18.10 -29.01
C GLU A 62 -7.06 -18.25 -29.65
N PRO A 63 -7.33 -19.31 -30.43
CA PRO A 63 -8.66 -19.55 -30.96
C PRO A 63 -9.63 -19.81 -29.82
N GLU A 64 -10.77 -19.11 -29.83
CA GLU A 64 -11.83 -19.29 -28.84
C GLU A 64 -12.28 -20.76 -28.78
N ALA A 65 -11.81 -21.48 -27.77
CA ALA A 65 -12.18 -22.85 -27.48
C ALA A 65 -13.32 -22.84 -26.45
N TRP A 66 -14.54 -22.55 -26.91
CA TRP A 66 -15.78 -22.74 -26.14
C TRP A 66 -16.78 -23.62 -26.89
#